data_AF-A0A956CR60-F1
#
_entry.id   AF-A0A956CR60-F1
#
_cell.length_a   1.000
_cell.length_b   1.000
_cell.length_c   1.000
_cell.angle_alpha   90.00
_cell.angle_beta   90.00
_cell.angle_gamma   90.00
#
_symmetry.space_group_name_H-M   'P 1'
#
loop_
_entity.id
_entity.type
_entity.pdbx_description
1 polymer ?
#
loop_
_entity_poly.entity_id
_entity_poly.type
_entity_poly.pdbx_seq_one_letter_code
_entity_poly.pdbx_strand_id
1 'polypeptide(L)'
;GDGMCDGDDDGAYSIHILAVDSAGTKEEVGASWSFTVQLDTKAPNAPTSLSGGQGDTQISVSWSRPDDNLREQKVYVALGACTGGIFDGNADAGDSADGGDGTAWKRAETVENSVNSVTLSGSSIGLSLGEEAAVSVTAIDLAGNESAFSEPACIQRVKTDGFCERLAADGGKCESCTVRTPGRSQGLPIVLVAATAFALATWRRRR
;
A
#
# COMPACT_ATOMS: atom_id res chain seq x y z
N GLY A 1 6.90 -52.45 1.67
CA GLY A 1 7.87 -51.84 0.76
C GLY A 1 7.12 -50.84 -0.08
N ASP A 2 6.57 -49.85 0.60
CA ASP A 2 5.45 -49.01 0.24
C ASP A 2 6.00 -47.58 0.13
N GLY A 3 6.93 -47.40 -0.81
CA GLY A 3 7.52 -46.11 -1.17
C GLY A 3 6.70 -45.38 -2.23
N MET A 4 5.37 -45.30 -2.06
CA MET A 4 4.47 -44.66 -3.03
C MET A 4 4.09 -43.21 -2.65
N CYS A 5 4.68 -42.64 -1.60
CA CYS A 5 4.27 -41.33 -1.08
C CYS A 5 5.43 -40.34 -0.84
N ASP A 6 6.56 -40.48 -1.54
CA ASP A 6 7.70 -39.55 -1.42
C ASP A 6 7.93 -38.70 -2.69
N GLY A 7 6.93 -38.63 -3.59
CA GLY A 7 7.04 -37.92 -4.85
C GLY A 7 6.71 -36.43 -4.74
N ASP A 8 7.66 -35.62 -4.25
CA ASP A 8 7.63 -34.15 -4.39
C ASP A 8 8.23 -33.69 -5.74
N ASP A 9 8.31 -34.58 -6.73
CA ASP A 9 8.94 -34.35 -8.02
C ASP A 9 7.93 -34.32 -9.19
N ASP A 10 8.27 -33.56 -10.24
CA ASP A 10 7.59 -33.60 -11.53
C ASP A 10 7.59 -35.03 -12.10
N GLY A 11 6.45 -35.47 -12.63
CA GLY A 11 6.39 -36.84 -13.13
C GLY A 11 5.05 -37.29 -13.68
N ALA A 12 5.09 -38.42 -14.37
CA ALA A 12 3.90 -39.15 -14.76
C ALA A 12 3.51 -40.10 -13.62
N TYR A 13 2.33 -39.89 -13.06
CA TYR A 13 1.75 -40.71 -12.01
C TYR A 13 0.68 -41.60 -12.61
N SER A 14 0.68 -42.88 -12.24
CA SER A 14 -0.34 -43.85 -12.64
C SER A 14 -1.19 -44.28 -11.45
N ILE A 15 -2.50 -44.28 -11.65
CA ILE A 15 -3.45 -44.90 -10.71
C ILE A 15 -3.71 -46.31 -11.18
N HIS A 16 -3.43 -47.27 -10.29
CA HIS A 16 -3.80 -48.68 -10.43
C HIS A 16 -4.95 -48.98 -9.49
N ILE A 17 -6.00 -49.60 -10.01
CA ILE A 17 -7.15 -50.01 -9.21
C ILE A 17 -7.07 -51.50 -8.95
N LEU A 18 -7.13 -51.91 -7.68
CA LEU A 18 -7.28 -53.31 -7.31
C LEU A 18 -8.70 -53.57 -6.83
N ALA A 19 -9.35 -54.57 -7.40
CA ALA A 19 -10.59 -55.11 -6.87
C ALA A 19 -10.26 -56.08 -5.72
N VAL A 20 -11.05 -56.03 -4.65
CA VAL A 20 -10.93 -56.95 -3.53
C VAL A 20 -12.26 -57.68 -3.35
N ASP A 21 -12.24 -59.00 -3.36
CA ASP A 21 -13.45 -59.80 -3.13
C ASP A 21 -13.79 -59.92 -1.62
N SER A 22 -14.93 -60.53 -1.30
CA SER A 22 -15.36 -60.74 0.08
C SER A 22 -14.48 -61.73 0.87
N ALA A 23 -13.61 -62.48 0.18
CA ALA A 23 -12.62 -63.37 0.78
C ALA A 23 -11.26 -62.68 1.00
N GLY A 24 -11.06 -61.45 0.51
CA GLY A 24 -9.83 -60.67 0.63
C GLY A 24 -8.83 -60.86 -0.51
N THR A 25 -9.19 -61.59 -1.57
CA THR A 25 -8.35 -61.74 -2.76
C THR A 25 -8.28 -60.42 -3.52
N LYS A 26 -7.07 -59.99 -3.89
CA LYS A 26 -6.84 -58.76 -4.66
C LYS A 26 -6.52 -59.10 -6.12
N GLU A 27 -7.23 -58.50 -7.06
CA GLU A 27 -6.92 -58.59 -8.49
C GLU A 27 -6.79 -57.18 -9.09
N GLU A 28 -5.80 -56.97 -9.95
CA GLU A 28 -5.68 -55.70 -10.67
C GLU A 28 -6.81 -55.58 -11.68
N VAL A 29 -7.58 -54.50 -11.58
CA VAL A 29 -8.53 -54.13 -12.61
C VAL A 29 -7.68 -53.52 -13.73
N GLY A 30 -7.68 -54.12 -14.93
CA GLY A 30 -6.83 -53.72 -16.06
C GLY A 30 -7.03 -52.29 -16.60
N ALA A 31 -7.75 -51.44 -15.89
CA ALA A 31 -7.84 -50.01 -16.15
C ALA A 31 -6.76 -49.28 -15.33
N SER A 32 -5.83 -48.65 -16.04
CA SER A 32 -4.89 -47.69 -15.46
C SER A 32 -5.08 -46.33 -16.11
N TRP A 33 -4.94 -45.28 -15.31
CA TRP A 33 -4.96 -43.90 -15.79
C TRP A 33 -3.64 -43.25 -15.41
N SER A 34 -3.00 -42.61 -16.39
CA SER A 34 -1.80 -41.81 -16.15
C SER A 34 -2.13 -40.34 -16.28
N PHE A 35 -1.60 -39.52 -15.38
CA PHE A 35 -1.58 -38.07 -15.50
C PHE A 35 -0.18 -37.55 -15.18
N THR A 36 0.16 -36.38 -15.72
CA THR A 36 1.44 -35.73 -15.43
C THR A 36 1.20 -34.63 -14.42
N VAL A 37 2.02 -34.61 -13.38
CA VAL A 37 2.12 -33.50 -12.42
C VAL A 37 3.35 -32.69 -12.80
N GLN A 38 3.16 -31.37 -12.88
CA GLN A 38 4.23 -30.38 -12.97
C GLN A 38 4.08 -29.47 -11.75
N LEU A 39 5.09 -29.48 -10.89
CA LEU A 39 5.21 -28.67 -9.70
C LEU A 39 6.02 -27.43 -10.05
N ASP A 40 5.37 -26.29 -9.98
CA ASP A 40 6.09 -25.03 -9.99
C ASP A 40 6.61 -24.77 -8.57
N THR A 41 7.92 -24.91 -8.40
CA THR A 41 8.64 -24.64 -7.15
C THR A 41 9.41 -23.31 -7.19
N LYS A 42 9.29 -22.57 -8.29
CA LYS A 42 10.06 -21.35 -8.49
C LYS A 42 9.26 -20.15 -7.99
N ALA A 43 9.78 -19.52 -6.95
CA ALA A 43 9.26 -18.23 -6.50
C ALA A 43 9.26 -17.16 -7.61
N PRO A 44 8.25 -16.27 -7.64
CA PRO A 44 8.27 -15.12 -8.54
C PRO A 44 9.34 -14.11 -8.11
N ASN A 45 9.58 -13.10 -8.94
CA ASN A 45 10.43 -11.97 -8.56
C ASN A 45 9.77 -11.13 -7.45
N ALA A 46 10.59 -10.48 -6.63
CA ALA A 46 10.10 -9.53 -5.63
C ALA A 46 9.55 -8.26 -6.31
N PRO A 47 8.51 -7.62 -5.73
CA PRO A 47 8.13 -6.26 -6.08
C PRO A 47 9.30 -5.27 -5.96
N THR A 48 9.27 -4.19 -6.74
CA THR A 48 10.35 -3.20 -6.78
C THR A 48 9.82 -1.78 -6.60
N SER A 49 10.72 -0.80 -6.54
CA SER A 49 10.37 0.62 -6.52
C SER A 49 9.38 0.98 -5.40
N LEU A 50 9.55 0.35 -4.22
CA LEU A 50 8.73 0.67 -3.07
C LEU A 50 8.95 2.12 -2.63
N SER A 51 7.85 2.79 -2.33
CA SER A 51 7.87 4.14 -1.79
C SER A 51 6.79 4.29 -0.74
N GLY A 52 7.17 4.79 0.43
CA GLY A 52 6.30 5.15 1.53
C GLY A 52 6.36 6.65 1.80
N GLY A 53 5.25 7.20 2.30
CA GLY A 53 5.16 8.60 2.68
C GLY A 53 5.14 8.83 4.19
N GLN A 54 4.72 10.04 4.55
CA GLN A 54 4.37 10.39 5.92
C GLN A 54 2.86 10.67 6.01
N GLY A 55 2.27 10.43 7.17
CA GLY A 55 0.86 10.74 7.42
C GLY A 55 0.48 10.59 8.89
N ASP A 56 -0.63 11.19 9.29
CA ASP A 56 -1.08 11.13 10.69
C ASP A 56 -1.91 9.87 10.96
N THR A 57 -3.03 9.72 10.27
CA THR A 57 -3.92 8.57 10.39
C THR A 57 -3.61 7.50 9.35
N GLN A 58 -3.34 7.94 8.13
CA GLN A 58 -3.19 7.11 6.94
C GLN A 58 -1.87 7.42 6.25
N ILE A 59 -1.14 6.38 5.86
CA ILE A 59 0.12 6.48 5.15
C ILE A 59 0.03 5.61 3.89
N SER A 60 0.18 6.23 2.73
CA SER A 60 0.20 5.51 1.46
C SER A 60 1.57 4.89 1.19
N VAL A 61 1.53 3.65 0.73
CA VAL A 61 2.70 2.90 0.25
C VAL A 61 2.38 2.43 -1.16
N SER A 62 3.32 2.56 -2.08
CA SER A 62 3.19 2.10 -3.47
C SER A 62 4.44 1.36 -3.92
N TRP A 63 4.29 0.52 -4.93
CA TRP A 63 5.36 -0.28 -5.51
C TRP A 63 5.10 -0.57 -6.99
N SER A 64 6.10 -1.15 -7.65
CA SER A 64 5.98 -1.80 -8.95
C SER A 64 5.84 -3.30 -8.75
N ARG A 65 4.84 -3.88 -9.41
CA ARG A 65 4.63 -5.33 -9.38
C ARG A 65 5.68 -6.05 -10.21
N PRO A 66 6.03 -7.30 -9.87
CA PRO A 66 6.79 -8.15 -10.77
C PRO A 66 5.94 -8.53 -12.00
N ASP A 67 6.59 -8.86 -13.12
CA ASP A 67 5.96 -9.24 -14.39
C ASP A 67 5.44 -10.70 -14.41
N ASP A 68 5.66 -11.45 -13.32
CA ASP A 68 5.26 -12.85 -13.20
C ASP A 68 3.75 -13.02 -12.99
N ASN A 69 3.20 -14.20 -13.29
CA ASN A 69 1.78 -14.49 -13.06
C ASN A 69 1.49 -14.67 -11.57
N LEU A 70 0.98 -13.61 -10.95
CA LEU A 70 0.70 -13.56 -9.52
C LEU A 70 -0.74 -13.93 -9.16
N ARG A 71 -0.89 -14.57 -8.00
CA ARG A 71 -2.16 -14.74 -7.30
C ARG A 71 -2.45 -13.54 -6.39
N GLU A 72 -1.50 -13.19 -5.53
CA GLU A 72 -1.67 -12.16 -4.50
C GLU A 72 -0.32 -11.56 -4.09
N GLN A 73 -0.36 -10.49 -3.31
CA GLN A 73 0.82 -9.84 -2.73
C GLN A 73 0.58 -9.59 -1.24
N LYS A 74 1.62 -9.69 -0.41
CA LYS A 74 1.53 -9.46 1.03
C LYS A 74 2.39 -8.26 1.42
N VAL A 75 1.83 -7.38 2.23
CA VAL A 75 2.51 -6.18 2.75
C VAL A 75 2.94 -6.45 4.18
N TYR A 76 4.22 -6.22 4.46
CA TYR A 76 4.82 -6.43 5.77
C TYR A 76 5.37 -5.12 6.34
N VAL A 77 5.32 -4.98 7.66
CA VAL A 77 5.78 -3.81 8.40
C VAL A 77 6.69 -4.25 9.54
N ALA A 78 7.84 -3.59 9.68
CA ALA A 78 8.74 -3.72 10.82
C ALA A 78 8.88 -2.36 11.53
N LEU A 79 8.44 -2.28 12.79
CA LEU A 79 8.47 -1.04 13.58
C LEU A 79 9.91 -0.70 13.98
N GLY A 80 10.27 0.59 13.99
CA GLY A 80 11.61 1.04 14.40
C GLY A 80 12.76 0.73 13.42
N ALA A 81 12.52 -0.09 12.38
CA ALA A 81 13.54 -0.61 11.47
C ALA A 81 14.22 0.44 10.55
N CYS A 82 13.67 1.65 10.45
CA CYS A 82 14.26 2.74 9.66
C CYS A 82 15.36 3.51 10.40
N THR A 83 15.42 3.40 11.73
CA THR A 83 16.44 4.05 12.55
C THR A 83 17.55 3.05 12.89
N GLY A 84 18.74 3.20 12.29
CA GLY A 84 19.94 2.41 12.65
C GLY A 84 20.34 1.28 11.70
N GLY A 85 19.62 1.09 10.59
CA GLY A 85 20.09 0.29 9.44
C GLY A 85 20.18 -1.22 9.66
N ILE A 86 19.64 -1.75 10.76
CA ILE A 86 19.50 -3.20 10.94
C ILE A 86 18.15 -3.61 10.39
N PHE A 87 18.10 -3.70 9.06
CA PHE A 87 17.24 -4.69 8.44
C PHE A 87 18.02 -5.99 8.58
N ASP A 88 17.60 -6.89 9.45
CA ASP A 88 17.99 -8.29 9.29
C ASP A 88 17.27 -8.78 8.03
N GLY A 89 17.75 -8.34 6.87
CA GLY A 89 17.24 -8.60 5.52
C GLY A 89 17.39 -10.05 5.09
N ASN A 90 17.40 -10.96 6.07
CA ASN A 90 17.52 -12.40 5.94
C ASN A 90 16.31 -13.10 6.56
N ALA A 91 15.19 -12.40 6.77
CA ALA A 91 13.93 -13.10 6.98
C ALA A 91 13.56 -13.76 5.65
N ASP A 92 13.65 -15.09 5.60
CA ASP A 92 13.18 -15.84 4.44
C ASP A 92 11.66 -15.66 4.30
N ALA A 93 11.18 -15.64 3.07
CA ALA A 93 9.74 -15.58 2.80
C ALA A 93 9.06 -16.80 3.42
N GLY A 94 8.19 -16.59 4.40
CA GLY A 94 7.49 -17.66 5.12
C GLY A 94 7.98 -17.92 6.54
N ASP A 95 9.05 -17.27 7.02
CA ASP A 95 9.37 -17.29 8.45
C ASP A 95 8.29 -16.55 9.24
N SER A 96 7.56 -17.30 10.07
CA SER A 96 6.55 -16.76 10.97
C SER A 96 7.19 -15.74 11.92
N ALA A 97 6.82 -14.48 11.72
CA ALA A 97 7.29 -13.31 12.45
C ALA A 97 6.71 -13.17 13.87
N ASP A 98 6.69 -14.26 14.64
CA ASP A 98 6.30 -14.25 16.06
C ASP A 98 7.50 -14.02 17.01
N GLY A 99 8.62 -13.54 16.48
CA GLY A 99 9.77 -13.07 17.27
C GLY A 99 9.43 -11.79 18.04
N GLY A 100 9.18 -11.93 19.35
CA GLY A 100 8.66 -10.89 20.26
C GLY A 100 9.54 -9.67 20.56
N ASP A 101 10.50 -9.30 19.71
CA ASP A 101 11.43 -8.17 19.94
C ASP A 101 11.15 -6.92 19.08
N GLY A 102 10.03 -6.89 18.34
CA GLY A 102 9.57 -5.69 17.63
C GLY A 102 10.32 -5.34 16.34
N THR A 103 11.43 -6.01 16.04
CA THR A 103 12.20 -5.91 14.78
C THR A 103 11.74 -6.90 13.69
N ALA A 104 10.79 -7.80 14.01
CA ALA A 104 10.27 -8.81 13.09
C ALA A 104 9.21 -8.24 12.13
N TRP A 105 9.24 -8.68 10.87
CA TRP A 105 8.31 -8.30 9.81
C TRP A 105 6.89 -8.81 10.06
N LYS A 106 5.97 -7.94 10.47
CA LYS A 106 4.55 -8.33 10.66
C LYS A 106 3.74 -8.09 9.40
N ARG A 107 2.92 -9.06 9.00
CA ARG A 107 1.99 -8.88 7.89
C ARG A 107 0.92 -7.86 8.27
N ALA A 108 0.83 -6.79 7.49
CA ALA A 108 -0.15 -5.73 7.68
C ALA A 108 -1.36 -5.89 6.75
N GLU A 109 -1.14 -6.29 5.50
CA GLU A 109 -2.20 -6.41 4.49
C GLU A 109 -1.92 -7.60 3.55
N THR A 110 -2.96 -8.13 2.91
CA THR A 110 -2.86 -8.99 1.73
C THR A 110 -3.73 -8.40 0.64
N VAL A 111 -3.16 -8.22 -0.56
CA VAL A 111 -3.82 -7.55 -1.67
C VAL A 111 -3.83 -8.44 -2.90
N GLU A 112 -4.85 -8.27 -3.74
CA GLU A 112 -4.95 -8.95 -5.02
C GLU A 112 -3.81 -8.57 -5.98
N ASN A 113 -3.59 -9.36 -7.03
CA ASN A 113 -2.48 -9.14 -7.96
C ASN A 113 -2.53 -7.78 -8.66
N SER A 114 -3.72 -7.19 -8.87
CA SER A 114 -3.91 -5.94 -9.60
C SER A 114 -3.56 -4.71 -8.77
N VAL A 115 -3.25 -4.86 -7.49
CA VAL A 115 -2.94 -3.75 -6.59
C VAL A 115 -1.44 -3.45 -6.61
N ASN A 116 -1.09 -2.17 -6.63
CA ASN A 116 0.29 -1.68 -6.56
C ASN A 116 0.46 -0.57 -5.51
N SER A 117 -0.55 -0.41 -4.64
CA SER A 117 -0.52 0.54 -3.54
C SER A 117 -1.49 0.15 -2.43
N VAL A 118 -1.14 0.44 -1.19
CA VAL A 118 -2.00 0.30 0.00
C VAL A 118 -1.97 1.58 0.84
N THR A 119 -3.05 1.83 1.58
CA THR A 119 -3.06 2.84 2.63
C THR A 119 -3.07 2.17 4.00
N LEU A 120 -1.96 2.29 4.73
CA LEU A 120 -1.82 1.74 6.06
C LEU A 120 -2.35 2.74 7.09
N SER A 121 -3.10 2.24 8.07
CA SER A 121 -3.50 3.05 9.22
C SER A 121 -2.44 2.94 10.31
N GLY A 122 -1.84 4.07 10.71
CA GLY A 122 -0.73 4.09 11.67
C GLY A 122 -1.06 3.37 12.98
N SER A 123 -2.27 3.58 13.53
CA SER A 123 -2.74 2.90 14.72
C SER A 123 -2.92 1.39 14.55
N SER A 124 -3.32 0.94 13.36
CA SER A 124 -3.58 -0.49 13.09
C SER A 124 -2.28 -1.28 12.97
N ILE A 125 -1.20 -0.64 12.52
CA ILE A 125 0.14 -1.25 12.46
C ILE A 125 0.95 -1.03 13.75
N GLY A 126 0.38 -0.35 14.76
CA GLY A 126 1.06 -0.07 16.03
C GLY A 126 2.11 1.05 15.95
N LEU A 127 2.06 1.90 14.93
CA LEU A 127 2.97 3.03 14.75
C LEU A 127 2.46 4.27 15.51
N SER A 128 3.23 4.75 16.47
CA SER A 128 2.89 5.94 17.28
C SER A 128 3.30 7.23 16.57
N LEU A 129 2.74 8.38 17.01
CA LEU A 129 3.13 9.68 16.46
C LEU A 129 4.61 9.96 16.70
N GLY A 130 5.33 10.33 15.64
CA GLY A 130 6.77 10.58 15.63
C GLY A 130 7.62 9.33 15.42
N GLU A 131 7.02 8.14 15.32
CA GLU A 131 7.74 6.90 15.05
C GLU A 131 7.82 6.59 13.55
N GLU A 132 8.79 5.76 13.20
CA GLU A 132 9.01 5.25 11.85
C GLU A 132 8.84 3.73 11.79
N ALA A 133 8.55 3.22 10.59
CA ALA A 133 8.56 1.81 10.29
C ALA A 133 9.09 1.55 8.88
N ALA A 134 9.63 0.37 8.67
CA ALA A 134 9.95 -0.13 7.36
C ALA A 134 8.77 -0.92 6.79
N VAL A 135 8.55 -0.82 5.49
CA VAL A 135 7.54 -1.57 4.75
C VAL A 135 8.22 -2.35 3.64
N SER A 136 7.86 -3.62 3.49
CA SER A 136 8.29 -4.47 2.38
C SER A 136 7.10 -5.26 1.84
N VAL A 137 7.17 -5.69 0.58
CA VAL A 137 6.11 -6.43 -0.10
C VAL A 137 6.69 -7.70 -0.70
N THR A 138 5.99 -8.81 -0.54
CA THR A 138 6.25 -10.06 -1.27
C THR A 138 5.14 -10.33 -2.28
N ALA A 139 5.43 -11.15 -3.28
CA ALA A 139 4.52 -11.56 -4.31
C ALA A 139 4.36 -13.09 -4.28
N ILE A 140 3.14 -13.57 -4.53
CA ILE A 140 2.85 -15.00 -4.54
C ILE A 140 2.29 -15.37 -5.90
N ASP A 141 2.87 -16.38 -6.52
CA ASP A 141 2.44 -16.87 -7.83
C ASP A 141 1.15 -17.73 -7.75
N LEU A 142 0.71 -18.24 -8.90
CA LEU A 142 -0.46 -19.13 -8.97
C LEU A 142 -0.23 -20.50 -8.32
N ALA A 143 1.01 -20.95 -8.19
CA ALA A 143 1.38 -22.21 -7.56
C ALA A 143 1.53 -22.11 -6.03
N GLY A 144 1.64 -20.89 -5.49
CA GLY A 144 1.81 -20.63 -4.05
C GLY A 144 3.23 -20.35 -3.62
N ASN A 145 4.19 -20.25 -4.52
CA ASN A 145 5.54 -19.85 -4.15
C ASN A 145 5.58 -18.35 -3.85
N GLU A 146 6.20 -17.98 -2.73
CA GLU A 146 6.33 -16.59 -2.29
C GLU A 146 7.72 -16.07 -2.63
N SER A 147 7.81 -14.87 -3.20
CA SER A 147 9.07 -14.20 -3.49
C SER A 147 9.77 -13.74 -2.21
N ALA A 148 11.07 -13.47 -2.33
CA ALA A 148 11.80 -12.74 -1.30
C ALA A 148 11.16 -11.36 -1.03
N PHE A 149 11.45 -10.79 0.12
CA PHE A 149 11.08 -9.41 0.44
C PHE A 149 11.65 -8.42 -0.60
N SER A 150 10.85 -7.42 -0.96
CA SER A 150 11.33 -6.28 -1.72
C SER A 150 12.30 -5.43 -0.90
N GLU A 151 13.09 -4.60 -1.58
CA GLU A 151 13.81 -3.49 -0.95
C GLU A 151 12.84 -2.66 -0.08
N PRO A 152 13.16 -2.40 1.19
CA PRO A 152 12.23 -1.78 2.12
C PRO A 152 12.09 -0.28 1.86
N ALA A 153 10.89 0.25 2.06
CA ALA A 153 10.62 1.69 2.10
C ALA A 153 10.27 2.15 3.52
N CYS A 154 10.76 3.33 3.89
CA CYS A 154 10.44 3.94 5.18
C CYS A 154 9.13 4.72 5.12
N ILE A 155 8.33 4.54 6.17
CA ILE A 155 7.15 5.35 6.46
C ILE A 155 7.31 6.00 7.83
N GLN A 156 6.70 7.17 8.00
CA GLN A 156 6.65 7.82 9.31
C GLN A 156 5.25 8.28 9.63
N ARG A 157 4.88 8.15 10.90
CA ARG A 157 3.63 8.72 11.37
C ARG A 157 3.90 10.11 11.92
N VAL A 158 3.50 11.14 11.19
CA VAL A 158 3.71 12.53 11.58
C VAL A 158 2.37 13.19 11.87
N LYS A 159 2.33 14.01 12.93
CA LYS A 159 1.15 14.79 13.23
C LYS A 159 0.93 15.79 12.09
N THR A 160 -0.26 15.77 11.49
CA THR A 160 -0.63 16.80 10.51
C THR A 160 -1.50 17.83 11.25
N ASP A 161 -0.92 18.96 11.62
CA ASP A 161 -1.72 20.05 12.18
C ASP A 161 -2.71 20.53 11.11
N GLY A 162 -4.00 20.46 11.42
CA GLY A 162 -5.04 21.04 10.60
C GLY A 162 -4.92 22.56 10.56
N PHE A 163 -5.69 23.18 9.67
CA PHE A 163 -5.72 24.63 9.53
C PHE A 163 -5.98 25.32 10.87
N CYS A 164 -6.82 24.73 11.72
CA CYS A 164 -7.15 25.28 13.02
C CYS A 164 -6.05 25.14 14.06
N GLU A 165 -5.38 23.99 14.18
CA GLU A 165 -4.24 23.86 15.08
C GLU A 165 -3.12 24.83 14.68
N ARG A 166 -2.90 25.00 13.37
CA ARG A 166 -1.88 25.92 12.84
C ARG A 166 -2.24 27.38 13.09
N LEU A 167 -3.49 27.76 12.82
CA LEU A 167 -3.98 29.11 13.09
C LEU A 167 -3.94 29.45 14.59
N ALA A 168 -4.26 28.48 15.45
CA ALA A 168 -4.17 28.66 16.90
C ALA A 168 -2.72 28.80 17.39
N ALA A 169 -1.77 28.06 16.81
CA ALA A 169 -0.34 28.20 17.10
C ALA A 169 0.18 29.60 16.75
N ASP A 170 -0.34 30.22 15.69
CA ASP A 170 -0.01 31.59 15.28
C ASP A 170 -0.79 32.67 16.09
N GLY A 171 -1.51 32.28 17.15
CA GLY A 171 -2.30 33.18 18.00
C GLY A 171 -3.67 33.58 17.43
N GLY A 172 -4.09 32.96 16.32
CA GLY A 172 -5.42 33.09 15.77
C GLY A 172 -6.46 32.27 16.54
N LYS A 173 -7.74 32.56 16.33
CA LYS A 173 -8.85 31.81 16.93
C LYS A 173 -9.59 31.04 15.85
N CYS A 174 -9.87 29.76 16.09
CA CYS A 174 -10.81 29.03 15.26
C CYS A 174 -12.23 29.26 15.74
N GLU A 175 -12.85 30.30 15.21
CA GLU A 175 -14.30 30.47 15.28
C GLU A 175 -14.94 29.72 14.10
N SER A 176 -15.89 28.84 14.42
CA SER A 176 -16.75 28.06 13.52
C SER A 176 -16.84 28.64 12.09
N CYS A 177 -16.32 27.90 11.11
CA CYS A 177 -16.40 28.25 9.70
C CYS A 177 -17.86 28.23 9.20
N THR A 178 -18.57 29.34 9.37
CA THR A 178 -19.45 29.78 8.28
C THR A 178 -18.60 30.66 7.39
N VAL A 179 -18.40 30.23 6.14
CA VAL A 179 -17.85 31.12 5.10
C VAL A 179 -18.87 32.23 4.90
N ARG A 180 -18.71 33.34 5.61
CA ARG A 180 -19.33 34.60 5.21
C ARG A 180 -18.55 35.01 3.97
N THR A 181 -19.12 34.75 2.80
CA THR A 181 -18.65 35.35 1.56
C THR A 181 -18.39 36.83 1.85
N PRO A 182 -17.22 37.41 1.52
CA PRO A 182 -17.07 38.85 1.60
C PRO A 182 -18.18 39.40 0.71
N GLY A 183 -19.14 40.07 1.36
CA GLY A 183 -20.22 40.73 0.66
C GLY A 183 -19.58 41.61 -0.37
N ARG A 184 -19.75 41.24 -1.64
CA ARG A 184 -19.46 42.10 -2.79
C ARG A 184 -20.17 43.41 -2.46
N SER A 185 -19.41 44.44 -2.08
CA SER A 185 -19.95 45.79 -1.99
C SER A 185 -20.52 46.07 -3.36
N GLN A 186 -21.84 46.06 -3.49
CA GLN A 186 -22.47 46.61 -4.67
C GLN A 186 -22.09 48.09 -4.64
N GLY A 187 -21.07 48.44 -5.42
CA GLY A 187 -20.76 49.82 -5.71
C GLY A 187 -22.04 50.45 -6.19
N LEU A 188 -22.47 51.50 -5.49
CA LEU A 188 -23.53 52.39 -5.91
C LEU A 188 -23.27 52.77 -7.38
N PRO A 189 -24.28 52.73 -8.28
CA PRO A 189 -24.08 53.14 -9.65
C PRO A 189 -23.74 54.63 -9.67
N ILE A 190 -22.54 54.96 -10.13
CA ILE A 190 -22.11 56.34 -10.38
C ILE A 190 -22.98 56.87 -11.52
N VAL A 191 -23.97 57.70 -11.18
CA VAL A 191 -24.72 58.50 -12.15
C VAL A 191 -23.81 59.63 -12.61
N LEU A 192 -23.27 59.51 -13.83
CA LEU A 192 -22.55 60.57 -14.53
C LEU A 192 -23.52 61.70 -14.89
N VAL A 193 -23.54 62.76 -14.10
CA VAL A 193 -24.19 64.03 -14.45
C VAL A 193 -23.19 64.86 -15.27
N ALA A 194 -23.37 64.89 -16.58
CA ALA A 194 -22.67 65.81 -17.46
C ALA A 194 -23.32 67.21 -17.35
N ALA A 195 -22.68 68.11 -16.61
CA ALA A 195 -23.03 69.53 -16.58
C ALA A 195 -21.97 70.34 -17.32
N THR A 196 -22.23 70.63 -18.59
CA THR A 196 -21.51 71.62 -19.38
C THR A 196 -21.99 73.02 -19.00
N ALA A 197 -21.11 73.84 -18.44
CA ALA A 197 -21.33 75.27 -18.27
C ALA A 197 -20.22 76.06 -18.99
N PHE A 198 -20.59 76.65 -20.12
CA PHE A 198 -19.87 77.73 -20.78
C PHE A 198 -19.94 79.01 -19.91
N ALA A 199 -18.81 79.66 -19.64
CA ALA A 199 -18.76 81.12 -19.47
C ALA A 199 -17.33 81.64 -19.58
N LEU A 200 -17.17 82.63 -20.46
CA LEU A 200 -15.95 83.30 -20.89
C LEU A 200 -15.24 84.06 -19.75
N ALA A 201 -13.94 83.83 -19.59
CA ALA A 201 -13.06 84.75 -18.86
C ALA A 201 -12.40 85.72 -19.86
N THR A 202 -12.81 86.97 -19.77
CA THR A 202 -12.30 88.11 -20.53
C THR A 202 -10.84 88.38 -20.17
N TRP A 203 -9.97 88.32 -21.16
CA TRP A 203 -8.55 88.62 -21.00
C TRP A 203 -8.32 90.13 -21.23
N ARG A 204 -8.02 90.86 -20.15
CA ARG A 204 -7.54 92.26 -20.23
C ARG A 204 -6.05 92.28 -19.88
N ARG A 205 -5.19 92.12 -20.89
CA ARG A 205 -3.72 92.23 -20.76
C ARG A 205 -3.35 93.70 -20.55
N ARG A 206 -2.53 93.98 -19.53
CA ARG A 206 -1.87 95.28 -19.33
C ARG A 206 -0.53 95.30 -20.06
N ARG A 207 -0.28 96.45 -20.69
CA ARG A 207 0.92 96.93 -21.39
C ARG A 207 1.15 96.36 -22.78
#